data_AF-A0A2E6Q1C5-F1
#
_entry.id   AF-A0A2E6Q1C5-F1
#
_cell.length_a   1.000
_cell.length_b   1.000
_cell.length_c   1.000
_cell.angle_alpha   90.00
_cell.angle_beta   90.00
_cell.angle_gamma   90.00
#
_symmetry.space_group_name_H-M   'P 1'
#
loop_
_entity.id
_entity.type
_entity.pdbx_description
1 polymer ?
#
loop_
_entity_poly.entity_id
_entity_poly.type
_entity_poly.pdbx_seq_one_letter_code
_entity_poly.pdbx_strand_id
1 'polypeptide(L)'
;RERGWTHWHHLFAPRQLLQLVRFQEVIRSRARNDEERLVGALALGRMLNWNSRLCMWNRHLAKTEQTFANLALNPLSDFGVRSWPALKSTVVRKIPGHGGRLSEASIADARSPGPAFDLCITDPPYDDAVHYDELSSFFSVWHCDFLPDPIPGQPLESGDFATGLQEAFQNLRARMRSGGRIILMFAQNASSSWTDLACAVEAAGLFVRAVWPIDLEPRPGLKRGRFGTLAVVVVLSTDEGPGAPDDPRAMAHAAGLNDDDDPDRRTANLRACAGACALRRSALRGGDPSTHFRSILDELAV
;
A
#
# COMPACT_ATOMS: atom_id res chain seq x y z
N ARG A 1 3.72 -10.48 18.78
CA ARG A 1 4.05 -11.93 18.72
C ARG A 1 3.15 -12.71 19.66
N GLU A 2 1.96 -13.06 19.18
CA GLU A 2 0.90 -13.68 19.98
C GLU A 2 1.05 -15.21 20.01
N ARG A 3 0.51 -15.85 21.06
CA ARG A 3 0.37 -17.32 21.19
C ARG A 3 1.66 -18.16 21.11
N GLY A 4 2.82 -17.60 21.48
CA GLY A 4 4.07 -18.35 21.65
C GLY A 4 4.85 -18.64 20.36
N TRP A 5 4.48 -18.03 19.24
CA TRP A 5 5.27 -18.13 18.01
C TRP A 5 6.51 -17.23 18.07
N THR A 6 7.68 -17.86 18.04
CA THR A 6 8.99 -17.19 18.06
C THR A 6 9.71 -17.22 16.72
N HIS A 7 9.34 -18.13 15.82
CA HIS A 7 10.00 -18.33 14.51
C HIS A 7 8.98 -18.47 13.37
N TRP A 8 9.34 -18.05 12.17
CA TRP A 8 8.48 -18.11 10.98
C TRP A 8 8.01 -19.52 10.61
N HIS A 9 8.84 -20.54 10.82
CA HIS A 9 8.45 -21.92 10.55
C HIS A 9 7.33 -22.44 11.47
N HIS A 10 7.09 -21.80 12.63
CA HIS A 10 5.96 -22.14 13.49
C HIS A 10 4.61 -21.87 12.83
N LEU A 11 4.57 -21.02 11.79
CA LEU A 11 3.36 -20.73 11.02
C LEU A 11 2.97 -21.87 10.07
N PHE A 12 3.69 -22.99 10.08
CA PHE A 12 3.46 -24.12 9.19
C PHE A 12 3.46 -25.44 9.96
N ALA A 13 2.62 -26.38 9.54
CA ALA A 13 2.67 -27.76 10.02
C ALA A 13 3.87 -28.51 9.37
N PRO A 14 4.40 -29.58 9.98
CA PRO A 14 5.52 -30.34 9.43
C PRO A 14 5.32 -30.80 7.98
N ARG A 15 4.09 -31.20 7.63
CA ARG A 15 3.72 -31.57 6.25
C ARG A 15 3.85 -30.39 5.27
N GLN A 16 3.43 -29.19 5.69
CA GLN A 16 3.50 -27.99 4.85
C GLN A 16 4.95 -27.57 4.65
N LEU A 17 5.76 -27.61 5.72
CA LEU A 17 7.21 -27.38 5.64
C LEU A 17 7.87 -28.33 4.65
N LEU A 18 7.57 -29.62 4.71
CA LEU A 18 8.08 -30.60 3.75
C LEU A 18 7.70 -30.23 2.31
N GLN A 19 6.44 -29.87 2.06
CA GLN A 19 6.00 -29.44 0.73
C GLN A 19 6.75 -28.21 0.22
N LEU A 20 6.95 -27.21 1.07
CA LEU A 20 7.66 -25.96 0.73
C LEU A 20 9.14 -26.24 0.42
N VAL A 21 9.83 -27.01 1.27
CA VAL A 21 11.23 -27.36 1.07
C VAL A 21 11.42 -28.19 -0.20
N ARG A 22 10.56 -29.19 -0.46
CA ARG A 22 10.61 -29.97 -1.71
C ARG A 22 10.37 -29.09 -2.94
N PHE A 23 9.50 -28.08 -2.85
CA PHE A 23 9.30 -27.14 -3.94
C PHE A 23 10.53 -26.25 -4.17
N GLN A 24 11.15 -25.75 -3.12
CA GLN A 24 12.42 -25.01 -3.19
C GLN A 24 13.52 -25.84 -3.86
N GLU A 25 13.66 -27.13 -3.52
CA GLU A 25 14.60 -28.04 -4.18
C GLU A 25 14.29 -28.23 -5.68
N VAL A 26 13.02 -28.29 -6.06
CA VAL A 26 12.62 -28.32 -7.47
C VAL A 26 13.05 -27.04 -8.19
N ILE A 27 12.84 -25.86 -7.59
CA ILE A 27 13.32 -24.60 -8.17
C ILE A 27 14.83 -24.67 -8.37
N ARG A 28 15.59 -25.04 -7.34
CA ARG A 28 17.07 -25.12 -7.40
C ARG A 28 17.59 -26.12 -8.43
N SER A 29 16.92 -27.25 -8.61
CA SER A 29 17.39 -28.34 -9.48
C SER A 29 16.86 -28.29 -10.91
N ARG A 30 15.76 -27.57 -11.15
CA ARG A 30 15.07 -27.57 -12.45
C ARG A 30 15.04 -26.21 -13.15
N ALA A 31 15.21 -25.09 -12.44
CA ALA A 31 15.28 -23.78 -13.09
C ALA A 31 16.53 -23.70 -13.96
N ARG A 32 16.34 -23.36 -15.24
CA ARG A 32 17.40 -23.30 -16.26
C ARG A 32 18.04 -21.92 -16.37
N ASN A 33 17.34 -20.89 -15.90
CA ASN A 33 17.74 -19.50 -15.96
C ASN A 33 17.12 -18.72 -14.77
N ASP A 34 17.52 -17.46 -14.63
CA ASP A 34 17.05 -16.60 -13.54
C ASP A 34 15.56 -16.29 -13.63
N GLU A 35 14.99 -16.24 -14.84
CA GLU A 35 13.55 -16.04 -15.05
C GLU A 35 12.73 -17.21 -14.47
N GLU A 36 13.13 -18.45 -14.73
CA GLU A 36 12.48 -19.63 -14.16
C GLU A 36 12.64 -19.70 -12.65
N ARG A 37 13.81 -19.28 -12.13
CA ARG A 37 14.06 -19.18 -10.70
C ARG A 37 13.13 -18.14 -10.06
N LEU A 38 12.97 -16.98 -10.68
CA LEU A 38 12.07 -15.90 -10.26
C LEU A 38 10.61 -16.36 -10.29
N VAL A 39 10.15 -16.99 -11.37
CA VAL A 39 8.79 -17.54 -11.47
C VAL A 39 8.56 -18.59 -10.38
N GLY A 40 9.56 -19.43 -10.11
CA GLY A 40 9.54 -20.39 -9.00
C GLY A 40 9.40 -19.70 -7.63
N ALA A 41 10.17 -18.64 -7.37
CA ALA A 41 10.09 -17.84 -6.15
C ALA A 41 8.71 -17.20 -5.98
N LEU A 42 8.16 -16.58 -7.03
CA LEU A 42 6.81 -16.01 -7.00
C LEU A 42 5.73 -17.08 -6.73
N ALA A 43 5.89 -18.28 -7.29
CA ALA A 43 5.02 -19.41 -7.00
C ALA A 43 5.15 -19.88 -5.55
N LEU A 44 6.37 -19.90 -4.99
CA LEU A 44 6.62 -20.21 -3.58
C LEU A 44 5.91 -19.18 -2.68
N GLY A 45 6.01 -17.88 -2.97
CA GLY A 45 5.26 -16.84 -2.27
C GLY A 45 3.75 -17.09 -2.25
N ARG A 46 3.19 -17.52 -3.38
CA ARG A 46 1.76 -17.91 -3.44
C ARG A 46 1.47 -19.14 -2.59
N MET A 47 2.35 -20.14 -2.56
CA MET A 47 2.19 -21.31 -1.70
C MET A 47 2.21 -20.93 -0.22
N LEU A 48 3.12 -20.04 0.20
CA LEU A 48 3.20 -19.54 1.58
C LEU A 48 1.89 -18.86 2.00
N ASN A 49 1.34 -18.00 1.15
CA ASN A 49 0.08 -17.31 1.43
C ASN A 49 -1.13 -18.25 1.53
N TRP A 50 -1.14 -19.36 0.77
CA TRP A 50 -2.29 -20.29 0.69
C TRP A 50 -2.12 -21.59 1.48
N ASN A 51 -1.00 -21.80 2.17
CA ASN A 51 -0.69 -23.04 2.87
C ASN A 51 0.04 -22.82 4.19
N SER A 52 -0.33 -21.78 4.93
CA SER A 52 0.12 -21.58 6.32
C SER A 52 -0.95 -22.05 7.32
N ARG A 53 -0.62 -22.03 8.61
CA ARG A 53 -1.55 -22.23 9.74
C ARG A 53 -2.46 -21.01 9.98
N LEU A 54 -2.32 -19.96 9.18
CA LEU A 54 -3.14 -18.75 9.23
C LEU A 54 -4.25 -18.75 8.18
N CYS A 55 -4.34 -19.80 7.36
CA CYS A 55 -5.40 -20.00 6.40
C CYS A 55 -6.71 -20.40 7.11
N MET A 56 -7.69 -19.51 7.13
CA MET A 56 -9.00 -19.77 7.75
C MET A 56 -9.87 -20.68 6.88
N TRP A 57 -10.72 -21.50 7.50
CA TRP A 57 -11.81 -22.18 6.78
C TRP A 57 -13.02 -21.24 6.60
N ASN A 58 -13.38 -20.95 5.35
CA ASN A 58 -14.59 -20.21 5.02
C ASN A 58 -15.75 -21.18 4.85
N ARG A 59 -16.63 -21.22 5.87
CA ARG A 59 -17.83 -22.05 5.91
C ARG A 59 -18.86 -21.73 4.83
N HIS A 60 -18.95 -20.47 4.38
CA HIS A 60 -19.95 -20.04 3.40
C HIS A 60 -19.59 -20.49 1.99
N LEU A 61 -18.30 -20.49 1.68
CA LEU A 61 -17.77 -20.88 0.37
C LEU A 61 -17.18 -22.29 0.34
N ALA A 62 -17.22 -23.01 1.48
CA ALA A 62 -16.63 -24.33 1.67
C ALA A 62 -15.19 -24.43 1.12
N LYS A 63 -14.37 -23.41 1.42
CA LYS A 63 -12.98 -23.31 0.95
C LYS A 63 -12.06 -22.73 2.02
N THR A 64 -10.75 -22.91 1.88
CA THR A 64 -9.78 -22.17 2.70
C THR A 64 -9.58 -20.76 2.15
N GLU A 65 -9.36 -19.79 3.04
CA GLU A 65 -8.92 -18.44 2.71
C GLU A 65 -7.39 -18.31 2.84
N GLN A 66 -6.86 -17.23 2.26
CA GLN A 66 -5.44 -16.92 2.29
C GLN A 66 -5.00 -16.29 3.63
N THR A 67 -3.71 -16.40 3.93
CA THR A 67 -3.07 -15.89 5.16
C THR A 67 -3.37 -14.42 5.40
N PHE A 68 -3.27 -13.61 4.33
CA PHE A 68 -3.43 -12.15 4.40
C PHE A 68 -4.83 -11.67 3.98
N ALA A 69 -5.89 -12.41 4.32
CA ALA A 69 -7.27 -12.05 3.95
C ALA A 69 -7.67 -10.64 4.44
N ASN A 70 -7.08 -10.15 5.52
CA ASN A 70 -7.29 -8.81 6.10
C ASN A 70 -5.99 -8.01 6.29
N LEU A 71 -4.92 -8.30 5.54
CA LEU A 71 -3.60 -7.64 5.68
C LEU A 71 -2.96 -7.76 7.08
N ALA A 72 -3.24 -8.84 7.80
CA ALA A 72 -2.64 -9.11 9.10
C ALA A 72 -2.28 -10.60 9.25
N LEU A 73 -1.36 -10.91 10.17
CA LEU A 73 -1.04 -12.27 10.58
C LEU A 73 -1.95 -12.68 11.74
N ASN A 74 -3.03 -13.41 11.46
CA ASN A 74 -4.04 -13.76 12.47
C ASN A 74 -3.78 -15.15 13.07
N PRO A 75 -3.45 -15.29 14.36
CA PRO A 75 -3.26 -16.60 14.97
C PRO A 75 -4.58 -17.37 15.07
N LEU A 76 -4.68 -18.50 14.38
CA LEU A 76 -5.88 -19.34 14.38
C LEU A 76 -5.70 -20.57 15.27
N SER A 77 -6.78 -20.96 15.96
CA SER A 77 -6.83 -22.25 16.68
C SER A 77 -7.16 -23.41 15.74
N ASP A 78 -7.96 -23.14 14.70
CA ASP A 78 -8.31 -24.07 13.63
C ASP A 78 -7.95 -23.45 12.28
N PHE A 79 -7.33 -24.24 11.41
CA PHE A 79 -6.77 -23.75 10.14
C PHE A 79 -6.94 -24.77 9.02
N GLY A 80 -7.28 -24.24 7.85
CA GLY A 80 -7.38 -25.00 6.62
C GLY A 80 -5.99 -25.30 6.05
N VAL A 81 -5.80 -26.52 5.56
CA VAL A 81 -4.57 -26.95 4.91
C VAL A 81 -4.87 -27.44 3.50
N ARG A 82 -4.03 -27.09 2.52
CA ARG A 82 -4.22 -27.53 1.13
C ARG A 82 -3.38 -28.77 0.83
N SER A 83 -3.97 -29.69 0.09
CA SER A 83 -3.23 -30.79 -0.53
C SER A 83 -2.41 -30.29 -1.71
N TRP A 84 -1.42 -31.08 -2.15
CA TRP A 84 -0.62 -30.71 -3.32
C TRP A 84 -1.45 -30.44 -4.59
N PRO A 85 -2.45 -31.28 -4.96
CA PRO A 85 -3.33 -30.97 -6.09
C PRO A 85 -4.08 -29.65 -5.93
N ALA A 86 -4.50 -29.29 -4.71
CA ALA A 86 -5.20 -28.03 -4.43
C ALA A 86 -4.28 -26.79 -4.47
N LEU A 87 -2.95 -26.98 -4.40
CA LEU A 87 -1.95 -25.93 -4.60
C LEU A 87 -1.51 -25.78 -6.05
N LYS A 88 -1.82 -26.74 -6.93
CA LYS A 88 -1.43 -26.66 -8.35
C LYS A 88 -1.93 -25.37 -9.02
N SER A 89 -3.14 -24.91 -8.68
CA SER A 89 -3.70 -23.66 -9.20
C SER A 89 -3.03 -22.39 -8.66
N THR A 90 -2.33 -22.48 -7.52
CA THR A 90 -1.56 -21.36 -6.99
C THR A 90 -0.18 -21.27 -7.66
N VAL A 91 0.40 -22.40 -8.05
CA VAL A 91 1.71 -22.49 -8.72
C VAL A 91 1.61 -22.29 -10.23
N VAL A 92 0.62 -22.91 -10.87
CA VAL A 92 0.45 -22.91 -12.34
C VAL A 92 -0.62 -21.89 -12.70
N ARG A 93 -0.28 -20.60 -12.61
CA ARG A 93 -1.12 -19.54 -13.17
C ARG A 93 -0.53 -19.12 -14.50
N LYS A 94 -1.33 -19.18 -15.57
CA LYS A 94 -0.99 -18.45 -16.80
C LYS A 94 -0.94 -16.99 -16.42
N ILE A 95 0.26 -16.41 -16.43
CA ILE A 95 0.43 -14.96 -16.44
C ILE A 95 0.16 -14.59 -17.89
N PRO A 96 -1.02 -14.02 -18.23
CA PRO A 96 -1.27 -13.63 -19.60
C PRO A 96 -0.19 -12.61 -19.97
N GLY A 97 0.61 -12.93 -20.98
CA GLY A 97 1.55 -11.98 -21.54
C GLY A 97 0.73 -10.81 -22.08
N HIS A 98 0.79 -9.67 -21.42
CA HIS A 98 0.33 -8.42 -22.01
C HIS A 98 1.56 -7.89 -22.72
N GLY A 99 1.46 -7.67 -24.03
CA GLY A 99 2.56 -7.17 -24.86
C GLY A 99 3.09 -5.86 -24.30
N GLY A 100 4.10 -5.96 -23.44
CA GLY A 100 4.78 -4.84 -22.83
C GLY A 100 6.05 -4.57 -23.62
N ARG A 101 6.40 -3.30 -23.74
CA ARG A 101 7.74 -2.92 -24.17
C ARG A 101 8.68 -3.20 -23.00
N LEU A 102 9.80 -3.87 -23.26
CA LEU A 102 10.86 -4.02 -22.26
C LEU A 102 11.33 -2.62 -21.84
N SER A 103 11.27 -2.34 -20.54
CA SER A 103 11.76 -1.12 -19.92
C SER A 103 12.73 -1.46 -18.80
N GLU A 104 13.61 -0.53 -18.47
CA GLU A 104 14.49 -0.66 -17.32
C GLU A 104 13.70 -0.45 -16.03
N ALA A 105 13.97 -1.29 -15.04
CA ALA A 105 13.42 -1.17 -13.69
C ALA A 105 14.56 -1.37 -12.69
N SER A 106 14.61 -0.52 -11.67
CA SER A 106 15.60 -0.58 -10.59
C SER A 106 14.91 -0.47 -9.25
N ILE A 107 15.46 -1.12 -8.24
CA ILE A 107 15.04 -0.96 -6.86
C ILE A 107 15.96 0.10 -6.23
N ALA A 108 15.39 1.09 -5.56
CA ALA A 108 16.14 2.13 -4.85
C ALA A 108 15.35 2.58 -3.61
N ASP A 109 16.06 3.05 -2.58
CA ASP A 109 15.43 3.82 -1.51
C ASP A 109 14.94 5.16 -2.10
N ALA A 110 13.69 5.53 -1.84
CA ALA A 110 13.10 6.77 -2.34
C ALA A 110 13.84 8.03 -1.84
N ARG A 111 14.60 7.93 -0.74
CA ARG A 111 15.47 8.98 -0.20
C ARG A 111 16.81 9.09 -0.92
N SER A 112 17.22 8.05 -1.63
CA SER A 112 18.50 8.03 -2.35
C SER A 112 18.43 8.86 -3.64
N PRO A 113 19.52 9.54 -4.03
CA PRO A 113 19.60 10.25 -5.31
C PRO A 113 19.30 9.33 -6.50
N GLY A 114 18.81 9.91 -7.59
CA GLY A 114 18.51 9.16 -8.81
C GLY A 114 18.28 10.08 -10.02
N PRO A 115 17.91 9.51 -11.18
CA PRO A 115 17.72 10.29 -12.40
C PRO A 115 16.55 11.26 -12.27
N ALA A 116 16.63 12.34 -13.03
CA ALA A 116 15.55 13.32 -13.14
C ALA A 116 14.35 12.74 -13.90
N PHE A 117 13.14 13.18 -13.55
CA PHE A 117 11.89 12.65 -14.12
C PHE A 117 10.90 13.76 -14.53
N ASP A 118 10.02 13.43 -15.47
CA ASP A 118 8.87 14.26 -15.85
C ASP A 118 7.60 13.88 -15.07
N LEU A 119 7.44 12.59 -14.74
CA LEU A 119 6.29 12.07 -14.00
C LEU A 119 6.73 11.03 -12.96
N CYS A 120 6.26 11.19 -11.72
CA CYS A 120 6.37 10.19 -10.66
C CYS A 120 4.95 9.76 -10.26
N ILE A 121 4.69 8.45 -10.22
CA ILE A 121 3.43 7.89 -9.70
C ILE A 121 3.81 7.00 -8.53
N THR A 122 3.27 7.27 -7.35
CA THR A 122 3.69 6.60 -6.11
C THR A 122 2.51 6.34 -5.18
N ASP A 123 2.68 5.32 -4.35
CA ASP A 123 1.78 4.91 -3.28
C ASP A 123 2.59 4.90 -1.98
N PRO A 124 2.71 6.04 -1.27
CA PRO A 124 3.54 6.13 -0.07
C PRO A 124 3.01 5.19 1.04
N PRO A 125 3.87 4.75 1.97
CA PRO A 125 3.43 3.90 3.08
C PRO A 125 2.34 4.60 3.92
N TYR A 126 1.49 3.81 4.56
CA TYR A 126 0.28 4.26 5.24
C TYR A 126 0.37 4.23 6.78
N ASP A 127 1.48 4.71 7.34
CA ASP A 127 1.73 4.74 8.79
C ASP A 127 1.24 3.45 9.51
N ASP A 128 0.22 3.54 10.38
CA ASP A 128 -0.27 2.45 11.21
C ASP A 128 -1.39 1.57 10.60
N ALA A 129 -1.77 1.81 9.34
CA ALA A 129 -2.83 1.01 8.71
C ALA A 129 -2.37 -0.37 8.25
N VAL A 130 -1.09 -0.49 7.86
CA VAL A 130 -0.50 -1.75 7.36
C VAL A 130 0.90 -1.92 7.93
N HIS A 131 1.13 -3.04 8.61
CA HIS A 131 2.47 -3.43 9.08
C HIS A 131 3.31 -4.03 7.94
N TYR A 132 3.69 -3.21 6.96
CA TYR A 132 4.42 -3.65 5.76
C TYR A 132 5.71 -4.40 6.08
N ASP A 133 6.41 -3.99 7.12
CA ASP A 133 7.63 -4.61 7.63
C ASP A 133 7.37 -6.06 8.07
N GLU A 134 6.33 -6.29 8.86
CA GLU A 134 5.96 -7.63 9.33
C GLU A 134 5.45 -8.51 8.17
N LEU A 135 4.58 -7.94 7.32
CA LEU A 135 3.99 -8.66 6.18
C LEU A 135 5.04 -9.05 5.13
N SER A 136 6.00 -8.17 4.84
CA SER A 136 7.09 -8.46 3.90
C SER A 136 8.10 -9.44 4.48
N SER A 137 8.39 -9.34 5.78
CA SER A 137 9.29 -10.26 6.51
C SER A 137 8.80 -11.71 6.47
N PHE A 138 7.48 -11.93 6.45
CA PHE A 138 6.91 -13.27 6.26
C PHE A 138 7.39 -13.94 4.96
N PHE A 139 7.64 -13.18 3.89
CA PHE A 139 8.08 -13.72 2.60
C PHE A 139 9.60 -13.69 2.44
N SER A 140 10.27 -12.63 2.89
CA SER A 140 11.70 -12.41 2.65
C SER A 140 12.54 -13.59 3.13
N VAL A 141 12.19 -14.16 4.28
CA VAL A 141 12.88 -15.31 4.90
C VAL A 141 12.83 -16.57 4.03
N TRP A 142 11.80 -16.73 3.20
CA TRP A 142 11.68 -17.88 2.30
C TRP A 142 12.25 -17.62 0.91
N HIS A 143 12.36 -16.35 0.53
CA HIS A 143 12.85 -15.89 -0.76
C HIS A 143 14.34 -15.58 -0.80
N CYS A 144 15.02 -15.54 0.35
CA CYS A 144 16.45 -15.21 0.45
C CYS A 144 17.35 -16.02 -0.51
N ASP A 145 17.00 -17.27 -0.80
CA ASP A 145 17.75 -18.12 -1.73
C ASP A 145 17.42 -17.87 -3.21
N PHE A 146 16.45 -17.03 -3.55
CA PHE A 146 15.94 -16.90 -4.92
C PHE A 146 15.83 -15.46 -5.42
N LEU A 147 15.65 -14.50 -4.52
CA LEU A 147 15.56 -13.08 -4.85
C LEU A 147 16.82 -12.36 -4.35
N PRO A 148 17.20 -11.24 -4.98
CA PRO A 148 18.23 -10.36 -4.44
C PRO A 148 17.89 -9.93 -3.01
N ASP A 149 18.92 -9.65 -2.22
CA ASP A 149 18.73 -9.09 -0.89
C ASP A 149 17.91 -7.79 -0.98
N PRO A 150 16.95 -7.58 -0.05
CA PRO A 150 16.23 -6.32 0.02
C PRO A 150 17.22 -5.18 0.26
N ILE A 151 16.87 -3.98 -0.20
CA ILE A 151 17.64 -2.78 0.13
C ILE A 151 17.70 -2.69 1.66
N PRO A 152 18.91 -2.61 2.26
CA PRO A 152 19.03 -2.45 3.70
C PRO A 152 18.28 -1.18 4.13
N GLY A 153 17.35 -1.33 5.05
CA GLY A 153 16.57 -0.24 5.62
C GLY A 153 16.23 -0.56 7.06
N GLN A 154 16.17 0.47 7.91
CA GLN A 154 15.65 0.29 9.26
C GLN A 154 14.11 0.22 9.19
N PRO A 155 13.46 -0.59 10.06
CA PRO A 155 12.03 -0.51 10.24
C PRO A 155 11.63 0.93 10.56
N LEU A 156 10.62 1.44 9.88
CA LEU A 156 10.03 2.74 10.20
C LEU A 156 9.29 2.58 11.54
N GLU A 157 9.98 2.81 12.67
CA GLU A 157 9.27 3.03 13.93
C GLU A 157 8.40 4.29 13.77
N SER A 158 7.27 4.37 14.49
CA SER A 158 6.23 5.40 14.30
C SER A 158 6.68 6.88 14.45
N GLY A 159 7.95 7.16 14.77
CA GLY A 159 8.57 8.49 14.70
C GLY A 159 9.41 8.75 13.44
N ASP A 160 9.78 7.71 12.68
CA ASP A 160 10.60 7.78 11.46
C ASP A 160 9.77 7.88 10.18
N PHE A 161 8.46 7.65 10.27
CA PHE A 161 7.56 7.72 9.10
C PHE A 161 7.50 9.12 8.48
N ALA A 162 7.21 10.15 9.29
CA ALA A 162 7.11 11.52 8.80
C ALA A 162 8.45 12.02 8.24
N THR A 163 9.56 11.71 8.93
CA THR A 163 10.91 12.03 8.49
C THR A 163 11.25 11.36 7.17
N GLY A 164 11.04 10.04 7.06
CA GLY A 164 11.32 9.30 5.83
C GLY A 164 10.45 9.75 4.66
N LEU A 165 9.17 10.09 4.90
CA LEU A 165 8.27 10.64 3.89
C LEU A 165 8.73 12.02 3.42
N GLN A 166 9.16 12.88 4.34
CA GLN A 166 9.71 14.20 4.02
C GLN A 166 10.99 14.08 3.19
N GLU A 167 11.96 13.27 3.62
CA GLU A 167 13.21 13.05 2.89
C GLU A 167 12.95 12.49 1.48
N ALA A 168 12.00 11.55 1.35
CA ALA A 168 11.58 11.02 0.06
C ALA A 168 11.00 12.12 -0.85
N PHE A 169 10.07 12.95 -0.34
CA PHE A 169 9.50 14.03 -1.15
C PHE A 169 10.52 15.12 -1.50
N GLN A 170 11.44 15.45 -0.61
CA GLN A 170 12.54 16.37 -0.89
C GLN A 170 13.45 15.84 -2.01
N ASN A 171 13.79 14.55 -1.97
CA ASN A 171 14.56 13.92 -3.05
C ASN A 171 13.78 13.88 -4.37
N LEU A 172 12.48 13.52 -4.34
CA LEU A 172 11.62 13.56 -5.52
C LEU A 172 11.52 14.98 -6.10
N ARG A 173 11.37 16.00 -5.25
CA ARG A 173 11.35 17.41 -5.65
C ARG A 173 12.65 17.82 -6.34
N ALA A 174 13.81 17.41 -5.80
CA ALA A 174 15.12 17.77 -6.33
C ALA A 174 15.36 17.17 -7.73
N ARG A 175 14.75 16.02 -8.01
CA ARG A 175 14.87 15.29 -9.28
C ARG A 175 13.76 15.64 -10.29
N MET A 176 12.72 16.33 -9.86
CA MET A 176 11.60 16.69 -10.72
C MET A 176 12.02 17.78 -11.72
N ARG A 177 11.83 17.51 -13.02
CA ARG A 177 12.08 18.49 -14.09
C ARG A 177 11.04 19.62 -14.04
N SER A 178 11.36 20.74 -14.69
CA SER A 178 10.40 21.83 -14.89
C SER A 178 9.14 21.32 -15.59
N GLY A 179 7.97 21.65 -15.06
CA GLY A 179 6.69 21.13 -15.54
C GLY A 179 6.36 19.69 -15.10
N GLY A 180 7.27 19.02 -14.38
CA GLY A 180 7.06 17.67 -13.90
C GLY A 180 5.96 17.56 -12.83
N ARG A 181 5.47 16.33 -12.61
CA ARG A 181 4.39 16.04 -11.66
C ARG A 181 4.70 14.84 -10.78
N ILE A 182 4.24 14.89 -9.54
CA ILE A 182 4.17 13.72 -8.65
C ILE A 182 2.70 13.42 -8.42
N ILE A 183 2.28 12.20 -8.72
CA ILE A 183 0.93 11.68 -8.50
C ILE A 183 1.02 10.70 -7.34
N LEU A 184 0.40 11.03 -6.23
CA LEU A 184 0.35 10.15 -5.06
C LEU A 184 -1.07 9.67 -4.83
N MET A 185 -1.22 8.38 -4.52
CA MET A 185 -2.47 7.82 -4.00
C MET A 185 -2.41 7.84 -2.48
N PHE A 186 -3.49 8.26 -1.80
CA PHE A 186 -3.55 8.27 -0.34
C PHE A 186 -4.90 7.81 0.20
N ALA A 187 -4.94 6.67 0.90
CA ALA A 187 -6.17 6.02 1.38
C ALA A 187 -6.21 5.89 2.92
N GLN A 188 -6.27 7.02 3.63
CA GLN A 188 -6.24 7.05 5.10
C GLN A 188 -7.40 7.85 5.71
N ASN A 189 -7.94 7.31 6.80
CA ASN A 189 -9.04 7.92 7.56
C ASN A 189 -8.54 8.74 8.77
N ALA A 190 -7.30 8.54 9.20
CA ALA A 190 -6.75 9.19 10.39
C ALA A 190 -6.27 10.63 10.09
N SER A 191 -6.67 11.57 10.94
CA SER A 191 -6.31 13.00 10.82
C SER A 191 -4.81 13.27 10.98
N SER A 192 -4.11 12.45 11.77
CA SER A 192 -2.65 12.54 11.94
C SER A 192 -1.91 12.26 10.63
N SER A 193 -2.29 11.21 9.90
CA SER A 193 -1.62 10.84 8.65
C SER A 193 -1.77 11.91 7.55
N TRP A 194 -2.90 12.63 7.52
CA TRP A 194 -3.08 13.79 6.64
C TRP A 194 -2.20 14.97 7.03
N THR A 195 -1.95 15.16 8.33
CA THR A 195 -1.04 16.18 8.83
C THR A 195 0.39 15.87 8.43
N ASP A 196 0.84 14.63 8.60
CA ASP A 196 2.20 14.20 8.25
C ASP A 196 2.47 14.33 6.75
N LEU A 197 1.51 13.91 5.92
CA LEU A 197 1.60 14.10 4.46
C LEU A 197 1.73 15.58 4.10
N ALA A 198 0.96 16.43 4.77
CA ALA A 198 0.97 17.86 4.49
C ALA A 198 2.27 18.55 4.90
N CYS A 199 2.78 18.24 6.09
CA CYS A 199 4.10 18.68 6.53
C CYS A 199 5.19 18.22 5.56
N ALA A 200 5.13 16.98 5.07
CA ALA A 200 6.12 16.45 4.14
C ALA A 200 6.07 17.13 2.76
N VAL A 201 4.86 17.43 2.25
CA VAL A 201 4.65 18.17 0.99
C VAL A 201 5.12 19.62 1.11
N GLU A 202 4.79 20.30 2.21
CA GLU A 202 5.22 21.67 2.50
C GLU A 202 6.75 21.76 2.65
N ALA A 203 7.35 20.86 3.43
CA ALA A 203 8.79 20.81 3.64
C ALA A 203 9.59 20.45 2.38
N ALA A 204 8.95 19.84 1.38
CA ALA A 204 9.51 19.61 0.06
C ALA A 204 9.27 20.79 -0.90
N GLY A 205 8.53 21.83 -0.52
CA GLY A 205 8.19 22.96 -1.39
C GLY A 205 7.39 22.53 -2.63
N LEU A 206 6.45 21.61 -2.43
CA LEU A 206 5.56 21.07 -3.46
C LEU A 206 4.16 21.68 -3.30
N PHE A 207 3.52 22.04 -4.42
CA PHE A 207 2.16 22.58 -4.44
C PHE A 207 1.14 21.54 -4.86
N VAL A 208 -0.01 21.53 -4.19
CA VAL A 208 -1.16 20.70 -4.60
C VAL A 208 -1.86 21.32 -5.80
N ARG A 209 -1.76 20.65 -6.95
CA ARG A 209 -2.35 21.07 -8.22
C ARG A 209 -3.76 20.56 -8.40
N ALA A 210 -4.01 19.31 -8.06
CA ALA A 210 -5.31 18.69 -8.26
C ALA A 210 -5.48 17.51 -7.31
N VAL A 211 -6.73 17.18 -7.02
CA VAL A 211 -7.12 16.17 -6.04
C VAL A 211 -8.31 15.43 -6.63
N TRP A 212 -8.21 14.11 -6.72
CA TRP A 212 -9.30 13.25 -7.17
C TRP A 212 -9.58 12.18 -6.12
N PRO A 213 -10.75 12.22 -5.48
CA PRO A 213 -11.17 11.11 -4.67
C PRO A 213 -11.62 9.95 -5.57
N ILE A 214 -11.24 8.73 -5.20
CA ILE A 214 -11.49 7.48 -5.90
C ILE A 214 -12.15 6.52 -4.92
N ASP A 215 -13.35 6.05 -5.26
CA ASP A 215 -14.01 4.98 -4.53
C ASP A 215 -13.27 3.65 -4.76
N LEU A 216 -12.71 3.08 -3.69
CA LEU A 216 -11.99 1.81 -3.74
C LEU A 216 -12.93 0.60 -3.65
N GLU A 217 -14.20 0.79 -3.23
CA GLU A 217 -15.15 -0.29 -3.00
C GLU A 217 -16.50 -0.06 -3.69
N PRO A 218 -16.71 -0.56 -4.93
CA PRO A 218 -17.98 -0.43 -5.63
C PRO A 218 -19.12 -1.32 -5.07
N ARG A 219 -18.97 -1.97 -3.91
CA ARG A 219 -19.99 -2.89 -3.37
C ARG A 219 -20.22 -2.69 -1.86
N PRO A 220 -21.49 -2.56 -1.43
CA PRO A 220 -21.81 -2.46 -0.01
C PRO A 220 -21.52 -3.79 0.69
N GLY A 221 -20.73 -3.75 1.78
CA GLY A 221 -20.70 -4.81 2.79
C GLY A 221 -19.37 -5.54 3.03
N LEU A 222 -18.25 -5.13 2.43
CA LEU A 222 -16.96 -5.80 2.67
C LEU A 222 -15.96 -4.89 3.41
N LYS A 223 -15.96 -4.99 4.74
CA LYS A 223 -14.97 -4.44 5.71
C LYS A 223 -15.22 -2.99 6.18
N ARG A 224 -16.10 -2.87 7.17
CA ARG A 224 -15.97 -1.83 8.20
C ARG A 224 -14.61 -2.02 8.91
N GLY A 225 -13.68 -1.10 8.72
CA GLY A 225 -12.31 -1.19 9.26
C GLY A 225 -11.52 0.12 9.13
N ARG A 226 -10.23 0.07 9.47
CA ARG A 226 -9.29 1.21 9.55
C ARG A 226 -8.92 1.81 8.18
N PHE A 227 -9.09 1.05 7.10
CA PHE A 227 -8.87 1.48 5.73
C PHE A 227 -10.02 2.35 5.23
N GLY A 228 -9.70 3.46 4.57
CA GLY A 228 -10.70 4.25 3.87
C GLY A 228 -11.35 3.43 2.76
N THR A 229 -12.68 3.52 2.62
CA THR A 229 -13.39 3.09 1.41
C THR A 229 -13.02 3.96 0.19
N LEU A 230 -12.17 4.98 0.39
CA LEU A 230 -11.78 5.97 -0.59
C LEU A 230 -10.26 6.18 -0.57
N ALA A 231 -9.65 6.26 -1.75
CA ALA A 231 -8.32 6.81 -1.97
C ALA A 231 -8.43 8.24 -2.52
N VAL A 232 -7.45 9.08 -2.22
CA VAL A 232 -7.32 10.40 -2.84
C VAL A 232 -6.06 10.42 -3.69
N VAL A 233 -6.21 10.71 -4.97
CA VAL A 233 -5.10 10.98 -5.87
C VAL A 233 -4.76 12.46 -5.81
N VAL A 234 -3.58 12.79 -5.29
CA VAL A 234 -3.08 14.16 -5.22
C VAL A 234 -2.00 14.35 -6.28
N VAL A 235 -2.13 15.42 -7.06
CA VAL A 235 -1.13 15.82 -8.05
C VAL A 235 -0.35 17.00 -7.52
N LEU A 236 0.96 16.85 -7.44
CA LEU A 236 1.90 17.84 -6.94
C LEU A 236 2.73 18.45 -8.07
N SER A 237 3.09 19.74 -7.93
CA SER A 237 3.95 20.48 -8.85
C SER A 237 4.95 21.40 -8.15
N THR A 238 5.99 21.83 -8.86
CA THR A 238 6.91 22.89 -8.42
C THR A 238 6.29 24.28 -8.46
N ASP A 239 5.36 24.48 -9.38
CA ASP A 239 4.82 25.79 -9.69
C ASP A 239 3.49 25.99 -8.94
N GLU A 240 3.33 27.19 -8.40
CA GLU A 240 2.04 27.65 -7.90
C GLU A 240 1.10 27.90 -9.09
N GLY A 241 -0.15 27.47 -9.01
CA GLY A 241 -1.14 27.72 -10.06
C GLY A 241 -2.56 27.37 -9.62
N PRO A 242 -3.58 27.55 -10.48
CA PRO A 242 -4.98 27.23 -10.14
C PRO A 242 -5.13 25.76 -9.72
N GLY A 243 -5.24 25.54 -8.41
CA GLY A 243 -5.28 24.22 -7.78
C GLY A 243 -6.70 23.66 -7.62
N ALA A 244 -6.81 22.40 -7.19
CA ALA A 244 -8.06 21.71 -6.81
C ALA A 244 -8.99 22.62 -6.00
N PRO A 245 -10.32 22.62 -6.19
CA PRO A 245 -11.24 23.49 -5.45
C PRO A 245 -10.92 23.59 -3.95
N ASP A 246 -10.91 24.80 -3.38
CA ASP A 246 -10.67 25.04 -1.94
C ASP A 246 -11.95 24.84 -1.08
N ASP A 247 -12.94 24.14 -1.66
CA ASP A 247 -14.21 23.77 -1.03
C ASP A 247 -14.39 22.24 -1.13
N PRO A 248 -14.37 21.53 0.02
CA PRO A 248 -14.57 20.09 0.06
C PRO A 248 -15.90 19.62 -0.54
N ARG A 249 -16.97 20.41 -0.40
CA ARG A 249 -18.29 20.06 -0.95
C ARG A 249 -18.31 20.17 -2.46
N ALA A 250 -17.74 21.24 -3.01
CA ALA A 250 -17.57 21.39 -4.46
C ALA A 250 -16.69 20.27 -5.04
N MET A 251 -15.63 19.86 -4.33
CA MET A 251 -14.76 18.77 -4.72
C MET A 251 -15.50 17.42 -4.73
N ALA A 252 -16.22 17.10 -3.65
CA ALA A 252 -17.02 15.87 -3.56
C ALA A 252 -18.12 15.82 -4.63
N HIS A 253 -18.80 16.94 -4.88
CA HIS A 253 -19.79 17.06 -5.94
C HIS A 253 -19.19 16.84 -7.33
N ALA A 254 -18.07 17.49 -7.64
CA ALA A 254 -17.40 17.34 -8.93
C ALA A 254 -16.91 15.91 -9.19
N ALA A 255 -16.63 15.14 -8.13
CA ALA A 255 -16.25 13.74 -8.20
C ALA A 255 -17.44 12.76 -8.14
N GLY A 256 -18.69 13.24 -8.07
CA GLY A 256 -19.87 12.38 -8.03
C GLY A 256 -20.05 11.61 -6.71
N LEU A 257 -19.44 12.07 -5.61
CA LEU A 257 -19.45 11.35 -4.33
C LEU A 257 -20.66 11.65 -3.45
N ASN A 258 -21.47 12.64 -3.82
CA ASN A 258 -22.67 13.02 -3.08
C ASN A 258 -23.81 12.01 -3.27
N ASP A 259 -23.76 11.22 -4.34
CA ASP A 259 -24.80 10.26 -4.72
C ASP A 259 -24.61 8.88 -4.05
N ASP A 260 -23.64 8.73 -3.14
CA ASP A 260 -23.46 7.50 -2.37
C ASP A 260 -24.60 7.33 -1.37
N ASP A 261 -25.30 6.20 -1.38
CA ASP A 261 -26.44 5.93 -0.49
C ASP A 261 -26.02 5.79 0.99
N ASP A 262 -24.76 5.45 1.28
CA ASP A 262 -24.27 5.21 2.63
C ASP A 262 -23.82 6.53 3.33
N PRO A 263 -24.48 6.94 4.43
CA PRO A 263 -24.13 8.17 5.15
C PRO A 263 -22.72 8.18 5.74
N ASP A 264 -22.19 7.02 6.15
CA ASP A 264 -20.85 6.92 6.72
C ASP A 264 -19.81 7.11 5.60
N ARG A 265 -20.09 6.58 4.41
CA ARG A 265 -19.22 6.76 3.22
C ARG A 265 -19.23 8.21 2.73
N ARG A 266 -20.40 8.85 2.66
CA ARG A 266 -20.48 10.29 2.33
C ARG A 266 -19.67 11.15 3.30
N THR A 267 -19.72 10.83 4.59
CA THR A 267 -18.95 11.51 5.65
C THR A 267 -17.44 11.31 5.44
N ALA A 268 -16.99 10.07 5.21
CA ALA A 268 -15.58 9.78 4.94
C ALA A 268 -15.07 10.48 3.67
N ASN A 269 -15.87 10.48 2.60
CA ASN A 269 -15.58 11.15 1.33
C ASN A 269 -15.35 12.66 1.52
N LEU A 270 -16.22 13.29 2.30
CA LEU A 270 -16.13 14.71 2.58
C LEU A 270 -14.91 15.04 3.45
N ARG A 271 -14.57 14.20 4.43
CA ARG A 271 -13.34 14.33 5.23
C ARG A 271 -12.07 14.20 4.39
N ALA A 272 -12.05 13.30 3.42
CA ALA A 272 -10.91 13.16 2.51
C ALA A 272 -10.74 14.40 1.61
N CYS A 273 -11.85 14.95 1.10
CA CYS A 273 -11.85 16.23 0.38
C CYS A 273 -11.38 17.39 1.29
N ALA A 274 -11.76 17.38 2.57
CA ALA A 274 -11.28 18.35 3.56
C ALA A 274 -9.77 18.26 3.81
N GLY A 275 -9.21 17.05 3.89
CA GLY A 275 -7.76 16.84 4.03
C GLY A 275 -6.99 17.41 2.86
N ALA A 276 -7.52 17.20 1.65
CA ALA A 276 -6.97 17.76 0.42
C ALA A 276 -7.05 19.30 0.34
N CYS A 277 -8.16 19.91 0.78
CA CYS A 277 -8.25 21.37 0.91
C CYS A 277 -7.26 21.90 1.96
N ALA A 278 -7.12 21.23 3.10
CA ALA A 278 -6.19 21.62 4.16
C ALA A 278 -4.74 21.60 3.68
N LEU A 279 -4.35 20.53 2.97
CA LEU A 279 -3.08 20.39 2.27
C LEU A 279 -2.81 21.60 1.37
N ARG A 280 -3.81 21.98 0.56
CA ARG A 280 -3.71 23.14 -0.35
C ARG A 280 -3.62 24.46 0.42
N ARG A 281 -4.42 24.66 1.47
CA ARG A 281 -4.42 25.90 2.28
C ARG A 281 -3.08 26.11 2.97
N SER A 282 -2.49 25.05 3.53
CA SER A 282 -1.14 25.11 4.11
C SER A 282 -0.10 25.47 3.05
N ALA A 283 -0.12 24.81 1.89
CA ALA A 283 0.83 25.12 0.81
C ALA A 283 0.71 26.56 0.25
N LEU A 284 -0.48 27.15 0.26
CA LEU A 284 -0.71 28.51 -0.29
C LEU A 284 -0.59 29.63 0.75
N ARG A 285 -1.13 29.43 1.95
CA ARG A 285 -1.27 30.47 2.97
C ARG A 285 -0.26 30.31 4.12
N GLY A 286 0.51 29.22 4.10
CA GLY A 286 1.32 28.80 5.22
C GLY A 286 0.47 28.32 6.41
N GLY A 287 1.17 27.94 7.47
CA GLY A 287 0.55 27.50 8.72
C GLY A 287 0.24 26.01 8.73
N ASP A 288 0.03 25.50 9.94
CA ASP A 288 -0.10 24.07 10.22
C ASP A 288 -1.30 23.46 9.48
N PRO A 289 -1.07 22.48 8.57
CA PRO A 289 -2.14 21.74 7.89
C PRO A 289 -3.19 21.16 8.83
N SER A 290 -2.81 20.73 10.04
CA SER A 290 -3.73 20.17 11.02
C SER A 290 -4.75 21.18 11.54
N THR A 291 -4.36 22.47 11.53
CA THR A 291 -5.21 23.59 11.94
C THR A 291 -6.19 23.92 10.81
N HIS A 292 -5.72 23.98 9.57
CA HIS A 292 -6.59 24.14 8.41
C HIS A 292 -7.59 22.98 8.30
N PHE A 293 -7.15 21.75 8.54
CA PHE A 293 -8.02 20.57 8.51
C PHE A 293 -9.11 20.64 9.57
N ARG A 294 -8.76 20.94 10.83
CA ARG A 294 -9.75 21.11 11.91
C ARG A 294 -10.75 22.22 11.61
N SER A 295 -10.27 23.38 11.13
CA SER A 295 -11.15 24.49 10.72
C SER A 295 -12.14 24.08 9.64
N ILE A 296 -11.68 23.32 8.64
CA ILE A 296 -12.55 22.85 7.55
C ILE A 296 -13.58 21.83 8.08
N LEU A 297 -13.18 20.92 8.97
CA LEU A 297 -14.12 19.97 9.57
C LEU A 297 -15.19 20.68 10.42
N ASP A 298 -14.79 21.69 11.20
CA ASP A 298 -15.71 22.52 11.99
C ASP A 298 -16.71 23.27 11.08
N GLU A 299 -16.24 23.82 9.95
CA GLU A 299 -17.09 24.47 8.93
C GLU A 299 -18.09 23.46 8.28
N LEU A 300 -17.68 22.21 8.12
CA LEU A 300 -18.50 21.17 7.51
C LEU A 300 -19.53 20.57 8.47
N ALA A 301 -19.34 20.72 9.79
CA ALA A 301 -20.07 20.05 10.87
C ALA A 301 -19.98 18.51 10.79
N VAL A 302 -18.80 17.98 10.45
CA VAL A 302 -18.53 16.55 10.18
C VAL A 302 -17.29 16.06 10.89
#